data_AF-B0D179-F1
#
_entry.id   AF-B0D179-F1
#
_cell.length_a   1.000
_cell.length_b   1.000
_cell.length_c   1.000
_cell.angle_alpha   90.00
_cell.angle_beta   90.00
_cell.angle_gamma   90.00
#
_symmetry.space_group_name_H-M   'P 1'
#
loop_
_entity.id
_entity.type
_entity.pdbx_description
1 polymer ?
#
loop_
_entity_poly.entity_id
_entity_poly.type
_entity_poly.pdbx_seq_one_letter_code
_entity_poly.pdbx_strand_id
1 'polypeptide(L)'
;MSVSKSLPASSTQAPTLLLCEALGFSPQILLDDIINIANNAVQDGVNGMEEFLEKWAEERASRGNTAAIDSTHEVEQGLVAFQTLLEYHTDIAFDFFEGWSLRNIFHIPPDLPIVLPHQEGLDLTVTAEREQELMNEMEDLRNQLDNQRKLNRLLTRAVRVSSQKRKVAEMRLGNLSHLASSPSVPSPLDKMKAIPPKFLSMYQALSTLPQPDRQLDTPVDPGQRQWETNKSGYVNWAVDRLLAKGGADRGGSRAVDNLETAADELGTAQELRTALAAVGDVKADLEEAMDES
;
A
#
# COMPACT_ATOMS: atom_id res chain seq x y z
N MET A 1 54.12 -61.54 1.41
CA MET A 1 53.43 -61.24 0.14
C MET A 1 52.38 -60.20 0.44
N SER A 2 52.77 -58.93 0.39
CA SER A 2 51.93 -57.79 0.78
C SER A 2 51.20 -57.30 -0.46
N VAL A 3 49.89 -57.47 -0.48
CA VAL A 3 49.02 -56.97 -1.55
C VAL A 3 48.84 -55.46 -1.32
N SER A 4 49.56 -54.66 -2.10
CA SER A 4 49.32 -53.22 -2.22
C SER A 4 47.98 -53.01 -2.92
N LYS A 5 46.94 -52.70 -2.15
CA LYS A 5 45.64 -52.28 -2.64
C LYS A 5 45.79 -50.88 -3.26
N SER A 6 45.95 -50.82 -4.58
CA SER A 6 45.89 -49.58 -5.35
C SER A 6 44.49 -48.98 -5.23
N LEU A 7 44.38 -47.78 -4.62
CA LEU A 7 43.17 -46.96 -4.76
C LEU A 7 43.06 -46.50 -6.23
N PRO A 8 41.85 -46.54 -6.83
CA PRO A 8 41.66 -45.94 -8.14
C PRO A 8 41.76 -44.42 -8.01
N ALA A 9 42.67 -43.83 -8.77
CA ALA A 9 42.68 -42.39 -9.02
C ALA A 9 41.45 -42.05 -9.87
N SER A 10 40.31 -41.85 -9.24
CA SER A 10 39.24 -41.06 -9.85
C SER A 10 39.79 -39.64 -9.97
N SER A 11 40.01 -39.17 -11.20
CA SER A 11 40.19 -37.76 -11.48
C SER A 11 38.88 -37.03 -11.15
N THR A 12 38.59 -36.89 -9.86
CA THR A 12 37.44 -36.16 -9.36
C THR A 12 37.80 -34.71 -9.53
N GLN A 13 37.55 -34.10 -10.70
CA GLN A 13 37.62 -32.64 -10.79
C GLN A 13 36.80 -32.07 -9.62
N ALA A 14 37.39 -31.16 -8.84
CA ALA A 14 36.65 -30.48 -7.79
C ALA A 14 35.36 -29.95 -8.43
N PRO A 15 34.17 -30.19 -7.83
CA PRO A 15 32.92 -29.85 -8.50
C PRO A 15 32.94 -28.36 -8.84
N THR A 16 32.80 -28.03 -10.12
CA THR A 16 32.69 -26.64 -10.60
C THR A 16 31.61 -25.87 -9.83
N LEU A 17 30.62 -26.61 -9.31
CA LEU A 17 29.58 -26.13 -8.42
C LEU A 17 30.10 -25.50 -7.12
N LEU A 18 31.15 -26.04 -6.48
CA LEU A 18 31.70 -25.46 -5.24
C LEU A 18 32.22 -24.04 -5.48
N LEU A 19 32.83 -23.83 -6.63
CA LEU A 19 33.39 -22.54 -6.97
C LEU A 19 32.30 -21.55 -7.34
N CYS A 20 31.29 -21.99 -8.11
CA CYS A 20 30.11 -21.17 -8.39
C CYS A 20 29.34 -20.81 -7.10
N GLU A 21 29.27 -21.72 -6.15
CA GLU A 21 28.65 -21.52 -4.84
C GLU A 21 29.48 -20.55 -3.98
N ALA A 22 30.81 -20.68 -4.01
CA ALA A 22 31.71 -19.79 -3.27
C ALA A 22 31.68 -18.34 -3.78
N LEU A 23 31.66 -18.16 -5.11
CA LEU A 23 31.67 -16.84 -5.75
C LEU A 23 30.27 -16.25 -5.88
N GLY A 24 29.23 -17.09 -5.89
CA GLY A 24 27.85 -16.68 -6.18
C GLY A 24 27.57 -16.47 -7.68
N PHE A 25 28.56 -16.69 -8.55
CA PHE A 25 28.45 -16.60 -10.01
C PHE A 25 29.43 -17.56 -10.68
N SER A 26 29.21 -17.88 -11.97
CA SER A 26 30.15 -18.68 -12.76
C SER A 26 31.33 -17.82 -13.22
N PRO A 27 32.60 -18.27 -13.02
CA PRO A 27 33.77 -17.52 -13.49
C PRO A 27 33.79 -17.26 -14.99
N GLN A 28 33.15 -18.11 -15.79
CA GLN A 28 33.04 -17.92 -17.23
C GLN A 28 32.34 -16.60 -17.55
N ILE A 29 31.26 -16.28 -16.83
CA ILE A 29 30.52 -15.02 -17.01
C ILE A 29 31.42 -13.81 -16.72
N LEU A 30 32.23 -13.89 -15.67
CA LEU A 30 33.18 -12.81 -15.35
C LEU A 30 34.23 -12.63 -16.45
N LEU A 31 34.75 -13.73 -17.01
CA LEU A 31 35.73 -13.68 -18.09
C LEU A 31 35.10 -13.12 -19.37
N ASP A 32 33.88 -13.54 -19.72
CA ASP A 32 33.11 -13.00 -20.84
C ASP A 32 32.90 -11.48 -20.70
N ASP A 33 32.50 -11.02 -19.52
CA ASP A 33 32.32 -9.60 -19.23
C ASP A 33 33.63 -8.80 -19.37
N ILE A 34 34.76 -9.36 -18.90
CA ILE A 34 36.08 -8.74 -19.04
C ILE A 34 36.47 -8.63 -20.51
N ILE A 35 36.27 -9.69 -21.30
CA ILE A 35 36.59 -9.72 -22.73
C ILE A 35 35.73 -8.70 -23.48
N ASN A 36 34.43 -8.63 -23.17
CA ASN A 36 33.52 -7.65 -23.75
C ASN A 36 33.96 -6.20 -23.45
N ILE A 37 34.32 -5.90 -22.20
CA ILE A 37 34.81 -4.57 -21.82
C ILE A 37 36.13 -4.26 -22.53
N ALA A 38 37.03 -5.23 -22.64
CA ALA A 38 38.31 -5.04 -23.31
C ALA A 38 38.14 -4.78 -24.82
N ASN A 39 37.26 -5.53 -25.50
CA ASN A 39 36.95 -5.31 -26.91
C ASN A 39 36.33 -3.94 -27.14
N ASN A 40 35.41 -3.50 -26.26
CA ASN A 40 34.88 -2.14 -26.31
C ASN A 40 35.98 -1.09 -26.12
N ALA A 41 36.90 -1.29 -25.17
CA ALA A 41 38.01 -0.37 -24.94
C ALA A 41 39.00 -0.32 -26.11
N VAL A 42 39.23 -1.44 -26.80
CA VAL A 42 40.02 -1.50 -28.03
C VAL A 42 39.34 -0.70 -29.14
N GLN A 43 38.03 -0.88 -29.34
CA GLN A 43 37.26 -0.13 -30.32
C GLN A 43 37.27 1.37 -30.02
N ASP A 44 37.04 1.76 -28.77
CA ASP A 44 37.08 3.16 -28.33
C ASP A 44 38.47 3.78 -28.56
N GLY A 45 39.53 3.00 -28.33
CA GLY A 45 40.91 3.41 -28.61
C GLY A 45 41.18 3.63 -30.10
N VAL A 46 40.68 2.76 -30.97
CA VAL A 46 40.80 2.90 -32.43
C VAL A 46 39.99 4.10 -32.92
N ASN A 47 38.75 4.27 -32.47
CA ASN A 47 37.89 5.41 -32.81
C ASN A 47 38.54 6.74 -32.38
N GLY A 48 39.13 6.79 -31.18
CA GLY A 48 39.83 7.99 -30.71
C GLY A 48 41.09 8.30 -31.52
N MET A 49 41.77 7.28 -32.03
CA MET A 49 42.91 7.45 -32.93
C MET A 49 42.47 7.91 -34.33
N GLU A 50 41.35 7.42 -34.84
CA GLU A 50 40.71 7.89 -36.07
C GLU A 50 40.42 9.39 -36.01
N GLU A 51 39.67 9.82 -35.00
CA GLU A 51 39.30 11.23 -34.81
C GLU A 51 40.54 12.14 -34.68
N PHE A 52 41.61 11.65 -34.02
CA PHE A 52 42.86 12.38 -33.91
C PHE A 52 43.57 12.53 -35.26
N LEU A 53 43.63 11.45 -36.05
CA LEU A 53 44.29 11.43 -37.35
C LEU A 53 43.52 12.25 -38.39
N GLU A 54 42.19 12.25 -38.35
CA GLU A 54 41.33 13.12 -39.17
C GLU A 54 41.60 14.60 -38.89
N LYS A 55 41.58 15.01 -37.61
CA LYS A 55 41.90 16.40 -37.21
C LYS A 55 43.30 16.81 -37.67
N TRP A 56 44.27 15.90 -37.56
CA TRP A 56 45.65 16.13 -37.99
C TRP A 56 45.81 16.23 -39.50
N ALA A 57 45.00 15.49 -40.27
CA ALA A 57 44.94 15.55 -41.72
C ALA A 57 44.25 16.84 -42.21
N GLU A 58 43.14 17.23 -41.58
CA GLU A 58 42.41 18.48 -41.87
C GLU A 58 43.29 19.72 -41.63
N GLU A 59 44.06 19.73 -40.52
CA GLU A 59 45.00 20.81 -40.24
C GLU A 59 46.07 20.94 -41.34
N ARG A 60 46.55 19.83 -41.92
CA ARG A 60 47.48 19.85 -43.06
C ARG A 60 46.85 20.30 -44.36
N ALA A 61 45.61 19.88 -44.62
CA ALA A 61 44.87 20.31 -45.80
C ALA A 61 44.66 21.84 -45.77
N SER A 62 44.33 22.40 -44.59
CA SER A 62 44.17 23.86 -44.41
C SER A 62 45.45 24.68 -44.67
N ARG A 63 46.63 24.05 -44.50
CA ARG A 63 47.95 24.65 -44.78
C ARG A 63 48.34 24.59 -46.28
N GLY A 64 47.43 24.16 -47.16
CA GLY A 64 47.55 24.28 -48.61
C GLY A 64 48.36 23.17 -49.30
N ASN A 65 48.54 22.01 -48.65
CA ASN A 65 49.29 20.90 -49.24
C ASN A 65 48.32 19.96 -50.00
N THR A 66 48.30 20.01 -51.33
CA THR A 66 47.42 19.19 -52.19
C THR A 66 47.72 17.68 -52.17
N ALA A 67 48.86 17.28 -51.60
CA ALA A 67 49.17 15.87 -51.30
C ALA A 67 48.37 15.30 -50.12
N ALA A 68 47.61 16.12 -49.39
CA ALA A 68 46.89 15.69 -48.19
C ALA A 68 45.72 14.73 -48.45
N ILE A 69 45.13 14.73 -49.66
CA ILE A 69 43.97 13.88 -50.00
C ILE A 69 44.37 12.42 -50.25
N ASP A 70 45.57 12.17 -50.77
CA ASP A 70 46.10 10.79 -50.91
C ASP A 70 46.51 10.24 -49.54
N SER A 71 47.01 11.11 -48.67
CA SER A 71 47.41 10.74 -47.30
C SER A 71 46.23 10.36 -46.41
N THR A 72 45.02 10.91 -46.61
CA THR A 72 43.84 10.51 -45.80
C THR A 72 43.42 9.07 -46.10
N HIS A 73 43.43 8.68 -47.38
CA HIS A 73 43.07 7.31 -47.78
C HIS A 73 44.10 6.28 -47.31
N GLU A 74 45.40 6.62 -47.38
CA GLU A 74 46.48 5.78 -46.83
C GLU A 74 46.35 5.62 -45.30
N VAL A 75 45.95 6.68 -44.60
CA VAL A 75 45.71 6.66 -43.15
C VAL A 75 44.50 5.80 -42.79
N GLU A 76 43.38 5.94 -43.50
CA GLU A 76 42.20 5.07 -43.32
C GLU A 76 42.55 3.60 -43.55
N GLN A 77 43.28 3.29 -44.63
CA GLN A 77 43.70 1.93 -44.93
C GLN A 77 44.66 1.37 -43.87
N GLY A 78 45.61 2.19 -43.41
CA GLY A 78 46.52 1.84 -42.33
C GLY A 78 45.82 1.61 -41.00
N LEU A 79 44.80 2.42 -40.70
CA LEU A 79 43.97 2.29 -39.50
C LEU A 79 43.16 0.99 -39.52
N VAL A 80 42.51 0.66 -40.64
CA VAL A 80 41.76 -0.60 -40.80
C VAL A 80 42.70 -1.81 -40.66
N ALA A 81 43.89 -1.75 -41.24
CA ALA A 81 44.90 -2.81 -41.09
C ALA A 81 45.38 -2.94 -39.64
N PHE A 82 45.60 -1.81 -38.95
CA PHE A 82 45.96 -1.79 -37.53
C PHE A 82 44.84 -2.35 -36.65
N GLN A 83 43.59 -1.95 -36.87
CA GLN A 83 42.43 -2.45 -36.15
C GLN A 83 42.32 -3.98 -36.29
N THR A 84 42.40 -4.49 -37.52
CA THR A 84 42.31 -5.94 -37.78
C THR A 84 43.44 -6.71 -37.08
N LEU A 85 44.66 -6.15 -37.09
CA LEU A 85 45.81 -6.76 -36.40
C LEU A 85 45.64 -6.73 -34.89
N LEU A 86 45.15 -5.62 -34.35
CA LEU A 86 44.92 -5.45 -32.93
C LEU A 86 43.85 -6.42 -32.44
N GLU A 87 42.71 -6.48 -33.12
CA GLU A 87 41.61 -7.42 -32.84
C GLU A 87 42.10 -8.87 -32.84
N TYR A 88 42.87 -9.27 -33.86
CA TYR A 88 43.44 -10.61 -33.96
C TYR A 88 44.36 -10.96 -32.78
N HIS A 89 45.24 -10.04 -32.38
CA HIS A 89 46.15 -10.28 -31.27
C HIS A 89 45.46 -10.21 -29.90
N THR A 90 44.46 -9.35 -29.75
CA THR A 90 43.68 -9.27 -28.52
C THR A 90 42.83 -10.51 -28.31
N ASP A 91 42.19 -11.03 -29.36
CA ASP A 91 41.40 -12.28 -29.33
C ASP A 91 42.26 -13.46 -28.83
N ILE A 92 43.44 -13.67 -29.44
CA ILE A 92 44.38 -14.71 -29.03
C ILE A 92 44.85 -14.52 -27.58
N ALA A 93 45.16 -13.28 -27.18
CA ALA A 93 45.61 -13.00 -25.82
C ALA A 93 44.51 -13.28 -24.80
N PHE A 94 43.26 -12.96 -25.13
CA PHE A 94 42.11 -13.21 -24.26
C PHE A 94 41.72 -14.68 -24.20
N ASP A 95 41.84 -15.45 -25.28
CA ASP A 95 41.71 -16.92 -25.26
C ASP A 95 42.73 -17.55 -24.29
N PHE A 96 43.99 -17.12 -24.35
CA PHE A 96 45.02 -17.60 -23.43
C PHE A 96 44.76 -17.17 -21.99
N PHE A 97 44.27 -15.94 -21.80
CA PHE A 97 43.90 -15.42 -20.48
C PHE A 97 42.73 -16.20 -19.87
N GLU A 98 41.69 -16.49 -20.65
CA GLU A 98 40.53 -17.27 -20.22
C GLU A 98 40.97 -18.69 -19.81
N GLY A 99 41.70 -19.36 -20.70
CA GLY A 99 42.21 -20.71 -20.45
C GLY A 99 43.17 -20.78 -19.27
N TRP A 100 44.03 -19.77 -19.08
CA TRP A 100 44.93 -19.72 -17.93
C TRP A 100 44.18 -19.45 -16.63
N SER A 101 43.20 -18.55 -16.65
CA SER A 101 42.40 -18.18 -15.47
C SER A 101 41.58 -19.35 -14.95
N LEU A 102 40.90 -20.09 -15.84
CA LEU A 102 40.12 -21.28 -15.46
C LEU A 102 40.99 -22.44 -14.94
N ARG A 103 42.26 -22.51 -15.37
CA ARG A 103 43.19 -23.58 -14.98
C ARG A 103 44.02 -23.27 -13.73
N ASN A 104 44.13 -22.00 -13.34
CA ASN A 104 44.99 -21.58 -12.23
C ASN A 104 44.23 -20.80 -11.15
N ILE A 105 43.57 -19.70 -11.52
CA ILE A 105 42.87 -18.84 -10.55
C ILE A 105 41.59 -19.51 -10.07
N PHE A 106 40.77 -19.97 -11.02
CA PHE A 106 39.49 -20.62 -10.74
C PHE A 106 39.62 -22.15 -10.70
N HIS A 107 40.80 -22.65 -10.37
CA HIS A 107 41.04 -24.08 -10.23
C HIS A 107 41.23 -24.44 -8.76
N ILE A 108 40.37 -25.34 -8.28
CA ILE A 108 40.49 -25.93 -6.95
C ILE A 108 41.07 -27.33 -7.12
N PRO A 109 42.20 -27.66 -6.45
CA PRO A 109 42.75 -29.00 -6.48
C PRO A 109 41.78 -29.99 -5.82
N PRO A 110 41.60 -31.19 -6.39
CA PRO A 110 40.60 -32.13 -5.94
C PRO A 110 40.90 -32.79 -4.59
N ASP A 111 42.17 -32.70 -4.16
CA ASP A 111 42.65 -33.29 -2.92
C ASP A 111 42.43 -32.37 -1.70
N LEU A 112 41.92 -31.15 -1.90
CA LEU A 112 41.70 -30.19 -0.82
C LEU A 112 40.24 -30.23 -0.34
N PRO A 113 39.97 -30.64 0.91
CA PRO A 113 38.64 -30.58 1.49
C PRO A 113 38.29 -29.13 1.83
N ILE A 114 37.78 -28.39 0.85
CA ILE A 114 37.24 -27.04 1.06
C ILE A 114 35.81 -27.18 1.60
N VAL A 115 35.55 -26.53 2.74
CA VAL A 115 34.21 -26.37 3.30
C VAL A 115 33.89 -24.88 3.24
N LEU A 116 32.75 -24.53 2.62
CA LEU A 116 32.32 -23.14 2.55
C LEU A 116 31.72 -22.71 3.90
N PRO A 117 31.78 -21.41 4.26
CA PRO A 117 31.27 -20.94 5.55
C PRO A 117 29.79 -21.29 5.81
N HIS A 118 28.96 -21.31 4.77
CA HIS A 118 27.54 -21.68 4.89
C HIS A 118 27.30 -23.20 4.90
N GLN A 119 28.32 -23.99 4.57
CA GLN A 119 28.31 -25.45 4.74
C GLN A 119 28.82 -25.85 6.14
N GLU A 120 29.37 -24.90 6.91
CA GLU A 120 29.82 -25.13 8.28
C GLU A 120 28.61 -25.42 9.18
N GLY A 121 28.56 -26.64 9.73
CA GLY A 121 27.45 -27.09 10.58
C GLY A 121 26.25 -27.63 9.81
N LEU A 122 26.36 -27.86 8.50
CA LEU A 122 25.33 -28.55 7.72
C LEU A 122 25.30 -30.03 8.12
N ASP A 123 24.23 -30.44 8.79
CA ASP A 123 24.00 -31.84 9.14
C ASP A 123 23.30 -32.56 7.97
N LEU A 124 24.08 -33.23 7.13
CA LEU A 124 23.58 -34.03 6.01
C LEU A 124 22.98 -35.38 6.46
N THR A 125 22.89 -35.64 7.77
CA THR A 125 22.31 -36.88 8.31
C THR A 125 20.80 -36.79 8.53
N VAL A 126 20.20 -35.62 8.30
CA VAL A 126 18.75 -35.41 8.44
C VAL A 126 18.00 -36.29 7.43
N THR A 127 16.97 -36.98 7.91
CA THR A 127 16.12 -37.84 7.07
C THR A 127 15.09 -36.99 6.32
N ALA A 128 14.70 -37.42 5.12
CA ALA A 128 13.66 -36.76 4.33
C ALA A 128 12.31 -36.64 5.07
N GLU A 129 12.02 -37.59 5.98
CA GLU A 129 10.84 -37.53 6.85
C GLU A 129 10.91 -36.32 7.80
N ARG A 130 12.08 -36.05 8.37
CA ARG A 130 12.27 -34.91 9.28
C ARG A 130 12.18 -33.58 8.53
N GLU A 131 12.70 -33.49 7.31
CA GLU A 131 12.52 -32.31 6.46
C GLU A 131 11.04 -32.03 6.19
N GLN A 132 10.27 -33.07 5.86
CA GLN A 132 8.82 -32.92 5.63
C GLN A 132 8.08 -32.50 6.90
N GLU A 133 8.45 -33.04 8.07
CA GLU A 133 7.92 -32.59 9.36
C GLU A 133 8.20 -31.10 9.59
N LEU A 134 9.43 -30.64 9.38
CA LEU A 134 9.77 -29.23 9.52
C LEU A 134 8.99 -28.35 8.54
N MET A 135 8.79 -28.80 7.30
CA MET A 135 7.99 -28.06 6.32
C MET A 135 6.53 -27.96 6.76
N ASN A 136 5.96 -29.03 7.33
CA ASN A 136 4.62 -29.00 7.90
C ASN A 136 4.55 -28.07 9.13
N GLU A 137 5.55 -28.12 10.03
CA GLU A 137 5.65 -27.20 11.18
C GLU A 137 5.73 -25.73 10.71
N MET A 138 6.47 -25.44 9.64
CA MET A 138 6.54 -24.10 9.05
C MET A 138 5.19 -23.64 8.51
N GLU A 139 4.44 -24.52 7.86
CA GLU A 139 3.11 -24.20 7.33
C GLU A 139 2.09 -23.97 8.46
N ASP A 140 2.16 -24.78 9.52
CA ASP A 140 1.36 -24.58 10.73
C ASP A 140 1.67 -23.24 11.40
N LEU A 141 2.95 -22.86 11.49
CA LEU A 141 3.36 -21.57 12.03
C LEU A 141 2.89 -20.40 11.16
N ARG A 142 2.92 -20.54 9.82
CA ARG A 142 2.35 -19.54 8.90
C ARG A 142 0.85 -19.38 9.13
N ASN A 143 0.12 -20.49 9.24
CA ASN A 143 -1.31 -20.49 9.53
C ASN A 143 -1.61 -19.84 10.90
N GLN A 144 -0.82 -20.14 11.93
CA GLN A 144 -0.94 -19.51 13.24
C GLN A 144 -0.69 -18.00 13.17
N LEU A 145 0.34 -17.57 12.46
CA LEU A 145 0.66 -16.15 12.25
C LEU A 145 -0.49 -15.40 11.56
N ASP A 146 -1.08 -16.00 10.53
CA ASP A 146 -2.20 -15.40 9.82
C ASP A 146 -3.47 -15.33 10.66
N ASN A 147 -3.73 -16.35 11.48
CA ASN A 147 -4.82 -16.33 12.45
C ASN A 147 -4.61 -15.25 13.51
N GLN A 148 -3.38 -15.09 14.03
CA GLN A 148 -3.03 -14.02 14.96
C GLN A 148 -3.19 -12.64 14.31
N ARG A 149 -2.76 -12.46 13.06
CA ARG A 149 -2.93 -11.22 12.29
C ARG A 149 -4.41 -10.87 12.10
N LYS A 150 -5.25 -11.85 11.74
CA LYS A 150 -6.71 -11.68 11.63
C LYS A 150 -7.33 -11.30 12.97
N LEU A 151 -6.97 -12.00 14.04
CA LEU A 151 -7.45 -11.69 15.39
C LEU A 151 -7.06 -10.28 15.84
N ASN A 152 -5.80 -9.88 15.61
CA ASN A 152 -5.32 -8.54 15.95
C ASN A 152 -6.10 -7.44 15.20
N ARG A 153 -6.41 -7.65 13.92
CA ARG A 153 -7.28 -6.73 13.14
C ARG A 153 -8.67 -6.61 13.76
N LEU A 154 -9.29 -7.73 14.15
CA LEU A 154 -10.61 -7.74 14.79
C LEU A 154 -10.58 -7.05 16.16
N LEU A 155 -9.59 -7.34 16.99
CA LEU A 155 -9.41 -6.72 18.30
C LEU A 155 -9.19 -5.20 18.18
N THR A 156 -8.35 -4.77 17.25
CA THR A 156 -8.12 -3.34 16.98
C THR A 156 -9.42 -2.64 16.57
N ARG A 157 -10.23 -3.28 15.71
CA ARG A 157 -11.56 -2.77 15.33
C ARG A 157 -12.50 -2.70 16.53
N ALA A 158 -12.55 -3.76 17.34
CA ALA A 158 -13.39 -3.81 18.53
C ALA A 158 -13.02 -2.74 19.56
N VAL A 159 -11.73 -2.50 19.78
CA VAL A 159 -11.22 -1.42 20.64
C VAL A 159 -11.68 -0.05 20.13
N ARG A 160 -11.56 0.21 18.82
CA ARG A 160 -12.04 1.48 18.23
C ARG A 160 -13.53 1.67 18.44
N VAL A 161 -14.35 0.66 18.11
CA VAL A 161 -15.81 0.72 18.29
C VAL A 161 -16.19 0.89 19.76
N SER A 162 -15.54 0.15 20.67
CA SER A 162 -15.76 0.27 22.11
C SER A 162 -15.40 1.66 22.63
N SER A 163 -14.26 2.22 22.20
CA SER A 163 -13.85 3.57 22.57
C SER A 163 -14.84 4.64 22.11
N GLN A 164 -15.41 4.47 20.91
CA GLN A 164 -16.43 5.39 20.38
C GLN A 164 -17.73 5.27 21.16
N LYS A 165 -18.19 4.04 21.44
CA LYS A 165 -19.38 3.79 22.28
C LYS A 165 -19.19 4.38 23.68
N ARG A 166 -18.01 4.25 24.28
CA ARG A 166 -17.67 4.85 25.57
C ARG A 166 -17.78 6.38 25.52
N LYS A 167 -17.19 7.04 24.52
CA LYS A 167 -17.30 8.50 24.35
C LYS A 167 -18.75 8.96 24.24
N VAL A 168 -19.57 8.27 23.45
CA VAL A 168 -21.00 8.59 23.31
C VAL A 168 -21.73 8.41 24.64
N ALA A 169 -21.46 7.32 25.37
CA ALA A 169 -22.04 7.09 26.69
C ALA A 169 -21.62 8.16 27.70
N GLU A 170 -20.36 8.59 27.69
CA GLU A 170 -19.85 9.68 28.54
C GLU A 170 -20.52 11.02 28.22
N MET A 171 -20.69 11.37 26.94
CA MET A 171 -21.43 12.57 26.54
C MET A 171 -22.89 12.52 27.00
N ARG A 172 -23.55 11.36 26.85
CA ARG A 172 -24.92 11.15 27.36
C ARG A 172 -24.98 11.27 28.87
N LEU A 173 -24.01 10.69 29.59
CA LEU A 173 -23.91 10.82 31.04
C LEU A 173 -23.72 12.29 31.42
N GLY A 174 -22.86 13.05 30.73
CA GLY A 174 -22.72 14.49 30.93
C GLY A 174 -24.07 15.20 30.83
N ASN A 175 -24.80 14.99 29.73
CA ASN A 175 -26.12 15.57 29.52
C ASN A 175 -27.14 15.17 30.61
N LEU A 176 -27.14 13.89 31.01
CA LEU A 176 -28.04 13.40 32.04
C LEU A 176 -27.62 13.86 33.44
N SER A 177 -26.33 14.04 33.71
CA SER A 177 -25.81 14.55 34.99
C SER A 177 -26.24 16.00 35.24
N HIS A 178 -26.44 16.78 34.18
CA HIS A 178 -27.07 18.09 34.29
C HIS A 178 -28.54 18.03 34.72
N LEU A 179 -29.24 16.92 34.42
CA LEU A 179 -30.63 16.69 34.85
C LEU A 179 -30.68 16.04 36.24
N ALA A 180 -29.71 15.16 36.55
CA ALA A 180 -29.55 14.48 37.81
C ALA A 180 -28.76 15.34 38.80
N SER A 181 -29.44 16.32 39.40
CA SER A 181 -29.12 16.99 40.67
C SER A 181 -27.65 16.98 41.11
N SER A 182 -26.92 18.06 40.80
CA SER A 182 -25.74 18.43 41.59
C SER A 182 -26.19 18.95 42.97
N PRO A 183 -25.53 18.60 44.08
CA PRO A 183 -25.98 18.96 45.43
C PRO A 183 -26.06 20.46 45.72
N SER A 184 -25.52 21.34 44.85
CA SER A 184 -25.49 22.80 45.05
C SER A 184 -26.44 23.61 44.16
N VAL A 185 -27.07 23.01 43.14
CA VAL A 185 -27.95 23.76 42.19
C VAL A 185 -29.27 23.01 42.04
N PRO A 186 -30.43 23.66 42.28
CA PRO A 186 -31.73 23.01 42.15
C PRO A 186 -31.95 22.54 40.72
N SER A 187 -32.20 21.24 40.57
CA SER A 187 -32.34 20.61 39.25
C SER A 187 -33.53 21.23 38.49
N PRO A 188 -33.49 21.27 37.15
CA PRO A 188 -34.64 21.72 36.36
C PRO A 188 -35.90 20.88 36.63
N LEU A 189 -35.73 19.60 37.00
CA LEU A 189 -36.83 18.72 37.41
C LEU A 189 -37.46 19.15 38.74
N ASP A 190 -36.70 19.63 39.72
CA ASP A 190 -37.24 20.21 40.95
C ASP A 190 -38.04 21.48 40.68
N LYS A 191 -37.56 22.30 39.73
CA LYS A 191 -38.30 23.48 39.26
C LYS A 191 -39.62 23.07 38.60
N MET A 192 -39.62 22.02 37.77
CA MET A 192 -40.85 21.49 37.17
C MET A 192 -41.79 20.89 38.21
N LYS A 193 -41.29 20.20 39.23
CA LYS A 193 -42.09 19.67 40.34
C LYS A 193 -42.76 20.78 41.16
N ALA A 194 -42.14 21.96 41.24
CA ALA A 194 -42.68 23.12 41.94
C ALA A 194 -43.74 23.93 41.15
N ILE A 195 -43.98 23.61 39.88
CA ILE A 195 -44.93 24.34 39.00
C ILE A 195 -46.42 23.95 39.25
N PRO A 196 -46.80 22.67 39.35
CA PRO A 196 -48.18 22.26 39.61
C PRO A 196 -48.84 22.93 40.82
N PRO A 197 -48.21 23.02 42.01
CA PRO A 197 -48.85 23.67 43.15
C PRO A 197 -49.08 25.17 42.91
N LYS A 198 -48.20 25.84 42.16
CA LYS A 198 -48.36 27.26 41.78
C LYS A 198 -49.51 27.48 40.80
N PHE A 199 -49.68 26.58 39.83
CA PHE A 199 -50.85 26.63 38.93
C PHE A 199 -52.15 26.36 39.68
N LEU A 200 -52.15 25.41 40.62
CA LEU A 200 -53.31 25.16 41.47
C LEU A 200 -53.65 26.39 42.33
N SER A 201 -52.66 27.05 42.92
CA SER A 201 -52.92 28.29 43.68
C SER A 201 -53.43 29.43 42.77
N MET A 202 -52.91 29.54 41.55
CA MET A 202 -53.38 30.54 40.59
C MET A 202 -54.80 30.24 40.11
N TYR A 203 -55.10 28.97 39.84
CA TYR A 203 -56.45 28.51 39.47
C TYR A 203 -57.45 28.78 40.60
N GLN A 204 -57.08 28.47 41.84
CA GLN A 204 -57.89 28.78 43.01
C GLN A 204 -58.12 30.30 43.13
N ALA A 205 -57.08 31.13 42.98
CA ALA A 205 -57.21 32.58 43.00
C ALA A 205 -58.10 33.14 41.86
N LEU A 206 -57.99 32.57 40.65
CA LEU A 206 -58.87 32.89 39.51
C LEU A 206 -60.31 32.45 39.75
N SER A 207 -60.52 31.31 40.39
CA SER A 207 -61.86 30.82 40.71
C SER A 207 -62.56 31.65 41.80
N THR A 208 -61.80 32.37 42.63
CA THR A 208 -62.33 33.28 43.65
C THR A 208 -62.58 34.71 43.16
N LEU A 209 -62.14 35.04 41.95
CA LEU A 209 -62.42 36.35 41.36
C LEU A 209 -63.86 36.39 40.81
N PRO A 210 -64.62 37.46 41.04
CA PRO A 210 -65.91 37.66 40.37
C PRO A 210 -65.71 37.66 38.85
N GLN A 211 -66.58 36.95 38.13
CA GLN A 211 -66.55 36.98 36.66
C GLN A 211 -66.70 38.44 36.22
N PRO A 212 -65.85 38.94 35.30
CA PRO A 212 -66.05 40.29 34.78
C PRO A 212 -67.40 40.31 34.05
N ASP A 213 -68.29 41.20 34.47
CA ASP A 213 -69.52 41.49 33.76
C ASP A 213 -69.17 41.81 32.30
N ARG A 214 -69.50 40.89 31.39
CA ARG A 214 -69.44 41.15 29.95
C ARG A 214 -70.53 42.16 29.63
N GLN A 215 -70.18 43.43 29.69
CA GLN A 215 -70.93 44.48 29.02
C GLN A 215 -69.95 45.33 28.21
N LEU A 216 -70.03 45.19 26.89
CA LEU A 216 -70.46 46.26 25.98
C LEU A 216 -70.13 45.86 24.54
N ASP A 217 -71.20 45.79 23.76
CA ASP A 217 -71.17 45.91 22.31
C ASP A 217 -70.42 47.19 21.90
N THR A 218 -69.54 47.07 20.90
CA THR A 218 -69.19 48.20 20.03
C THR A 218 -69.25 47.75 18.57
N PRO A 219 -69.61 48.66 17.64
CA PRO A 219 -69.93 48.30 16.26
C PRO A 219 -68.68 47.86 15.51
N VAL A 220 -68.82 46.84 14.67
CA VAL A 220 -67.80 46.37 13.74
C VAL A 220 -67.64 47.38 12.61
N ASP A 221 -66.51 48.09 12.56
CA ASP A 221 -66.05 48.76 11.34
C ASP A 221 -65.41 47.72 10.40
N PRO A 222 -65.87 47.56 9.15
CA PRO A 222 -65.47 46.47 8.26
C PRO A 222 -64.10 46.69 7.58
N GLY A 223 -63.07 47.06 8.34
CA GLY A 223 -61.72 47.35 7.79
C GLY A 223 -60.52 47.00 8.66
N GLN A 224 -60.68 46.70 9.96
CA GLN A 224 -59.56 46.38 10.84
C GLN A 224 -59.40 44.87 11.05
N ARG A 225 -58.15 44.39 11.10
CA ARG A 225 -57.84 42.96 11.24
C ARG A 225 -58.13 42.49 12.67
N GLN A 226 -58.75 41.32 12.80
CA GLN A 226 -59.32 40.85 14.08
C GLN A 226 -58.32 40.70 15.26
N TRP A 227 -57.01 40.69 15.00
CA TRP A 227 -55.98 40.62 16.04
C TRP A 227 -55.59 42.00 16.60
N GLU A 228 -55.99 43.10 15.95
CA GLU A 228 -55.72 44.48 16.40
C GLU A 228 -56.84 45.01 17.32
N THR A 229 -58.04 44.44 17.26
CA THR A 229 -59.23 44.94 17.98
C THR A 229 -59.54 44.19 19.27
N ASN A 230 -59.04 42.96 19.46
CA ASN A 230 -59.28 42.19 20.69
C ASN A 230 -58.14 41.23 21.05
N LYS A 231 -57.84 41.10 22.35
CA LYS A 231 -56.81 40.20 22.89
C LYS A 231 -57.08 38.73 22.52
N SER A 232 -58.34 38.34 22.39
CA SER A 232 -58.75 37.03 21.92
C SER A 232 -58.37 36.76 20.45
N GLY A 233 -58.42 37.79 19.59
CA GLY A 233 -58.00 37.71 18.20
C GLY A 233 -56.50 37.48 18.06
N TYR A 234 -55.68 38.12 18.91
CA TYR A 234 -54.24 37.88 18.96
C TYR A 234 -53.91 36.44 19.39
N VAL A 235 -54.63 35.90 20.38
CA VAL A 235 -54.41 34.52 20.85
C VAL A 235 -54.73 33.51 19.75
N ASN A 236 -55.86 33.67 19.04
CA ASN A 236 -56.20 32.78 17.92
C ASN A 236 -55.17 32.87 16.80
N TRP A 237 -54.72 34.08 16.43
CA TRP A 237 -53.67 34.27 15.44
C TRP A 237 -52.33 33.62 15.85
N ALA A 238 -51.93 33.75 17.11
CA ALA A 238 -50.68 33.17 17.61
C ALA A 238 -50.72 31.63 17.64
N VAL A 239 -51.86 31.05 18.01
CA VAL A 239 -52.09 29.59 17.97
C VAL A 239 -52.04 29.09 16.52
N ASP A 240 -52.66 29.80 15.58
CA ASP A 240 -52.67 29.43 14.18
C ASP A 240 -51.26 29.47 13.56
N ARG A 241 -50.44 30.44 13.97
CA ARG A 241 -49.04 30.53 13.55
C ARG A 241 -48.14 29.45 14.15
N LEU A 242 -48.42 29.02 15.39
CA LEU A 242 -47.73 27.89 16.01
C LEU A 242 -48.07 26.56 15.33
N LEU A 243 -49.35 26.37 14.97
CA LEU A 243 -49.80 25.21 14.19
C LEU A 243 -49.17 25.20 12.79
N ALA A 244 -49.11 26.35 12.11
CA ALA A 244 -48.44 26.48 10.82
C ALA A 244 -46.93 26.19 10.90
N LYS A 245 -46.26 26.60 11.98
CA LYS A 245 -44.84 26.30 12.20
C LYS A 245 -44.58 24.82 12.51
N GLY A 246 -45.51 24.14 13.21
CA GLY A 246 -45.45 22.70 13.43
C GLY A 246 -45.70 21.85 12.18
N GLY A 247 -46.36 22.40 11.16
CA GLY A 247 -46.59 21.74 9.87
C GLY A 247 -45.42 21.84 8.88
N ALA A 248 -44.66 22.95 8.91
CA ALA A 248 -43.60 23.22 7.92
C ALA A 248 -42.29 22.43 8.15
N ASP A 249 -42.04 21.92 9.36
CA ASP A 249 -40.76 21.28 9.72
C ASP A 249 -40.73 19.75 9.51
N ARG A 250 -41.78 19.16 8.92
CA ARG A 250 -41.85 17.72 8.58
C ARG A 250 -41.08 17.32 7.30
N GLY A 251 -40.44 18.27 6.61
CA GLY A 251 -39.68 18.02 5.38
C GLY A 251 -38.26 17.45 5.60
N GLY A 252 -37.66 17.64 6.77
CA GLY A 252 -36.27 17.25 7.03
C GLY A 252 -36.08 15.81 7.52
N SER A 253 -37.07 15.20 8.19
CA SER A 253 -36.95 13.87 8.80
C SER A 253 -36.83 12.75 7.77
N ARG A 254 -37.54 12.86 6.64
CA ARG A 254 -37.54 11.84 5.58
C ARG A 254 -36.17 11.66 4.93
N ALA A 255 -35.34 12.70 4.89
CA ALA A 255 -34.00 12.62 4.31
C ALA A 255 -33.03 11.83 5.21
N VAL A 256 -33.21 11.90 6.53
CA VAL A 256 -32.40 11.16 7.50
C VAL A 256 -32.87 9.71 7.60
N ASP A 257 -34.19 9.48 7.59
CA ASP A 257 -34.76 8.13 7.57
C ASP A 257 -34.37 7.36 6.30
N ASN A 258 -34.37 8.02 5.13
CA ASN A 258 -33.92 7.41 3.88
C ASN A 258 -32.41 7.11 3.85
N LEU A 259 -31.61 7.84 4.62
CA LEU A 259 -30.15 7.66 4.69
C LEU A 259 -29.77 6.55 5.68
N GLU A 260 -30.57 6.35 6.72
CA GLU A 260 -30.48 5.20 7.63
C GLU A 260 -30.89 3.90 6.92
N THR A 261 -31.96 3.92 6.11
CA THR A 261 -32.33 2.75 5.28
C THR A 261 -31.31 2.43 4.19
N ALA A 262 -30.73 3.44 3.54
CA ALA A 262 -29.67 3.23 2.54
C ALA A 262 -28.35 2.73 3.17
N ALA A 263 -28.09 3.04 4.44
CA ALA A 263 -26.95 2.51 5.18
C ALA A 263 -27.15 1.06 5.61
N ASP A 264 -28.39 0.64 5.89
CA ASP A 264 -28.74 -0.76 6.15
C ASP A 264 -28.69 -1.61 4.86
N GLU A 265 -29.04 -1.05 3.70
CA GLU A 265 -28.93 -1.72 2.39
C GLU A 265 -27.46 -2.03 1.99
N LEU A 266 -26.52 -1.12 2.30
CA LEU A 266 -25.08 -1.33 2.05
C LEU A 266 -24.39 -2.28 3.05
N GLY A 267 -25.13 -2.85 3.99
CA GLY A 267 -24.60 -3.63 5.12
C GLY A 267 -24.68 -5.14 4.96
N THR A 268 -25.36 -5.67 3.94
CA THR A 268 -25.62 -7.10 3.86
C THR A 268 -24.38 -7.86 3.36
N ALA A 269 -23.72 -8.59 4.27
CA ALA A 269 -22.55 -9.43 3.99
C ALA A 269 -22.76 -10.47 2.86
N GLN A 270 -24.01 -10.71 2.45
CA GLN A 270 -24.38 -11.51 1.29
C GLN A 270 -23.99 -10.85 -0.04
N GLU A 271 -24.15 -9.53 -0.18
CA GLU A 271 -23.88 -8.80 -1.43
C GLU A 271 -22.39 -8.58 -1.65
N LEU A 272 -21.63 -8.37 -0.57
CA LEU A 272 -20.17 -8.39 -0.63
C LEU A 272 -19.63 -9.79 -1.00
N ARG A 273 -20.32 -10.87 -0.61
CA ARG A 273 -19.93 -12.23 -0.99
C ARG A 273 -20.24 -12.53 -2.46
N THR A 274 -21.37 -12.07 -2.99
CA THR A 274 -21.70 -12.24 -4.42
C THR A 274 -20.79 -11.39 -5.31
N ALA A 275 -20.48 -10.15 -4.90
CA ALA A 275 -19.51 -9.32 -5.61
C ALA A 275 -18.10 -9.93 -5.61
N LEU A 276 -17.66 -10.53 -4.50
CA LEU A 276 -16.35 -11.19 -4.41
C LEU A 276 -16.30 -12.49 -5.21
N ALA A 277 -17.42 -13.23 -5.29
CA ALA A 277 -17.55 -14.41 -6.14
C ALA A 277 -17.48 -14.04 -7.63
N ALA A 278 -18.17 -12.98 -8.05
CA ALA A 278 -18.13 -12.50 -9.43
C ALA A 278 -16.73 -12.02 -9.85
N VAL A 279 -15.98 -11.40 -8.94
CA VAL A 279 -14.57 -11.02 -9.20
C VAL A 279 -13.65 -12.26 -9.23
N GLY A 280 -13.98 -13.30 -8.47
CA GLY A 280 -13.29 -14.59 -8.52
C GLY A 280 -13.46 -15.29 -9.86
N ASP A 281 -14.68 -15.32 -10.40
CA ASP A 281 -14.97 -15.92 -11.70
C ASP A 281 -14.27 -15.16 -12.84
N VAL A 282 -14.31 -13.82 -12.84
CA VAL A 282 -13.60 -13.01 -13.85
C VAL A 282 -12.08 -13.21 -13.80
N LYS A 283 -11.52 -13.47 -12.62
CA LYS A 283 -10.10 -13.77 -12.48
C LYS A 283 -9.75 -15.15 -13.04
N ALA A 284 -10.61 -16.14 -12.85
CA ALA A 284 -10.42 -17.48 -13.42
C ALA A 284 -10.49 -17.45 -14.95
N ASP A 285 -11.45 -16.73 -15.52
CA ASP A 285 -11.58 -16.55 -16.97
C ASP A 285 -10.35 -15.86 -17.59
N LEU A 286 -9.71 -14.95 -16.86
CA LEU A 286 -8.47 -14.27 -17.28
C LEU A 286 -7.23 -15.16 -17.21
N GLU A 287 -7.16 -16.05 -16.23
CA GLU A 287 -6.05 -17.01 -16.11
C GLU A 287 -6.17 -18.10 -17.20
N GLU A 288 -7.38 -18.57 -17.52
CA GLU A 288 -7.62 -19.55 -18.60
C GLU A 288 -7.32 -18.96 -19.99
N ALA A 289 -7.64 -17.67 -20.22
CA ALA A 289 -7.31 -16.99 -21.47
C ALA A 289 -5.79 -16.72 -21.66
N MET A 290 -5.00 -16.74 -20.58
CA MET A 290 -3.55 -16.56 -20.64
C MET A 290 -2.79 -17.88 -20.88
N ASP A 291 -3.38 -19.03 -20.56
CA ASP A 291 -2.77 -20.35 -20.78
C ASP A 291 -3.03 -20.92 -22.20
N GLU A 292 -3.97 -20.34 -22.97
CA GLU A 292 -4.26 -20.74 -24.36
C GLU A 292 -3.54 -19.90 -25.45
N SER A 293 -2.67 -18.95 -25.06
CA SER A 293 -1.87 -18.11 -25.98
C SER A 293 -0.39 -18.46 -25.97
#